data_AF-A0AAU9AGI4-F1
#
_entry.id   AF-A0AAU9AGI4-F1
#
_cell.length_a   1.000
_cell.length_b   1.000
_cell.length_c   1.000
_cell.angle_alpha   90.00
_cell.angle_beta   90.00
_cell.angle_gamma   90.00
#
_symmetry.space_group_name_H-M   'P 1'
#
loop_
_entity.id
_entity.type
_entity.pdbx_description
1 polymer ?
#
loop_
_entity_poly.entity_id
_entity_poly.type
_entity_poly.pdbx_seq_one_letter_code
_entity_poly.pdbx_strand_id
1 'polypeptide(L)'
;MKIAQSLLALAVGLLAVGAQAAEPKVRFKVHTDTAPSTPAAAAAPAATAAVKPAAAPAAAAPALSAATVAAPAGGARAPWQGASVSAQSVPAVYLAEWKKAKNRDRCAPLALVGAEKEAGLKVRRASFSDGWAVAYDAPDQRSAFGIAGTGLDIDGKGYRFPNNLSWSDGSKVSYGLEGGTGPGYLGYLEVAGQRCLYNIWSARGQKHLESLLLSLRKVQTP
;
A
#
# COMPACT_ATOMS: atom_id res chain seq x y z
N MET A 1 -54.40 6.77 -50.19
CA MET A 1 -54.69 8.22 -50.00
C MET A 1 -55.98 8.36 -49.19
N LYS A 2 -56.05 9.36 -48.28
CA LYS A 2 -57.02 9.64 -47.18
C LYS A 2 -56.69 8.86 -45.89
N ILE A 3 -56.11 9.40 -44.78
CA ILE A 3 -56.32 10.64 -43.96
C ILE A 3 -57.78 10.67 -43.45
N ALA A 4 -58.13 10.66 -42.15
CA ALA A 4 -57.65 11.41 -40.98
C ALA A 4 -58.06 10.67 -39.66
N GLN A 5 -57.22 10.66 -38.62
CA GLN A 5 -57.27 11.49 -37.39
C GLN A 5 -58.20 11.00 -36.26
N SER A 6 -57.59 10.67 -35.10
CA SER A 6 -58.03 11.18 -33.79
C SER A 6 -56.83 11.26 -32.84
N LEU A 7 -56.66 12.45 -32.26
CA LEU A 7 -55.67 12.85 -31.28
C LEU A 7 -56.00 12.30 -29.88
N LEU A 8 -54.96 11.96 -29.10
CA LEU A 8 -54.92 12.34 -27.70
C LEU A 8 -53.46 12.50 -27.26
N ALA A 9 -53.06 13.73 -26.97
CA ALA A 9 -51.86 14.06 -26.21
C ALA A 9 -52.22 14.03 -24.72
N LEU A 10 -51.34 13.50 -23.85
CA LEU A 10 -51.16 14.03 -22.50
C LEU A 10 -49.83 13.57 -21.86
N ALA A 11 -49.03 14.57 -21.51
CA ALA A 11 -48.14 14.77 -20.35
C ALA A 11 -47.14 13.68 -19.87
N VAL A 12 -45.86 14.05 -20.00
CA VAL A 12 -44.80 14.14 -18.97
C VAL A 12 -44.98 13.35 -17.66
N GLY A 13 -44.01 12.48 -17.37
CA GLY A 13 -43.78 11.91 -16.03
C GLY A 13 -42.34 11.40 -15.89
N LEU A 14 -41.47 12.28 -15.38
CA LEU A 14 -40.12 11.98 -14.90
C LEU A 14 -40.24 11.05 -13.68
N LEU A 15 -39.53 9.92 -13.65
CA LEU A 15 -39.04 9.27 -12.42
C LEU A 15 -38.00 8.21 -12.77
N ALA A 16 -36.74 8.63 -12.73
CA ALA A 16 -35.62 7.74 -12.52
C ALA A 16 -35.71 7.20 -11.08
N VAL A 17 -35.80 5.88 -10.92
CA VAL A 17 -35.43 5.22 -9.66
C VAL A 17 -34.50 4.06 -10.03
N GLY A 18 -33.21 4.32 -9.83
CA GLY A 18 -32.17 3.31 -9.95
C GLY A 18 -32.29 2.29 -8.82
N ALA A 19 -32.57 1.05 -9.19
CA ALA A 19 -32.25 -0.09 -8.35
C ALA A 19 -30.76 -0.40 -8.53
N GLN A 20 -29.91 0.25 -7.72
CA GLN A 20 -28.52 -0.17 -7.58
C GLN A 20 -28.52 -1.50 -6.83
N ALA A 21 -28.36 -2.60 -7.56
CA ALA A 21 -28.00 -3.88 -6.99
C ALA A 21 -26.65 -3.70 -6.27
N ALA A 22 -26.65 -3.90 -4.95
CA ALA A 22 -25.45 -3.83 -4.13
C ALA A 22 -24.47 -4.93 -4.58
N GLU A 23 -23.39 -4.52 -5.24
CA GLU A 23 -22.28 -5.41 -5.57
C GLU A 23 -21.63 -5.96 -4.28
N PRO A 24 -21.27 -7.25 -4.24
CA PRO A 24 -20.66 -7.83 -3.05
C PRO A 24 -19.26 -7.23 -2.84
N LYS A 25 -19.10 -6.48 -1.74
CA LYS A 25 -17.79 -6.02 -1.27
C LYS A 25 -16.91 -7.24 -0.96
N VAL A 26 -16.05 -7.64 -1.89
CA VAL A 26 -15.01 -8.64 -1.62
C VAL A 26 -14.01 -8.01 -0.65
N ARG A 27 -14.16 -8.35 0.63
CA ARG A 27 -13.31 -7.86 1.72
C ARG A 27 -12.08 -8.77 1.82
N PHE A 28 -11.01 -8.42 1.11
CA PHE A 28 -9.71 -9.08 1.29
C PHE A 28 -9.11 -8.62 2.62
N LYS A 29 -9.29 -9.45 3.65
CA LYS A 29 -8.73 -9.22 4.99
C LYS A 29 -7.39 -9.97 5.08
N VAL A 30 -6.31 -9.24 5.34
CA VAL A 30 -5.04 -9.85 5.75
C VAL A 30 -5.31 -10.57 7.08
N HIS A 31 -5.27 -11.90 7.08
CA HIS A 31 -5.48 -12.67 8.30
C HIS A 31 -4.23 -12.56 9.18
N THR A 32 -4.37 -11.90 10.32
CA THR A 32 -3.40 -11.93 11.42
C THR A 32 -3.81 -13.05 12.37
N ASP A 33 -3.14 -14.20 12.33
CA ASP A 33 -3.32 -15.22 13.37
C ASP A 33 -2.93 -14.65 14.75
N THR A 34 -3.89 -14.70 15.68
CA THR A 34 -3.74 -14.35 17.10
C THR A 34 -3.45 -15.64 17.88
N ALA A 35 -2.29 -15.72 18.51
CA ALA A 35 -2.02 -16.73 19.55
C ALA A 35 -2.18 -16.09 20.94
N PRO A 36 -2.67 -16.83 21.95
CA PRO A 36 -3.05 -16.27 23.26
C PRO A 36 -1.82 -16.01 24.16
N SER A 37 -1.84 -14.89 24.88
CA SER A 37 -0.85 -14.55 25.91
C SER A 37 -1.40 -14.84 27.30
N THR A 38 -0.71 -15.68 28.05
CA THR A 38 -0.89 -15.88 29.50
C THR A 38 -0.20 -14.73 30.26
N PRO A 39 -0.79 -14.17 31.33
CA PRO A 39 -0.15 -13.10 32.10
C PRO A 39 0.77 -13.68 33.19
N ALA A 40 1.96 -13.11 33.35
CA ALA A 40 2.81 -13.35 34.52
C ALA A 40 3.13 -12.03 35.21
N ALA A 41 2.96 -12.05 36.53
CA ALA A 41 2.86 -10.91 37.42
C ALA A 41 4.21 -10.32 37.86
N ALA A 42 4.07 -9.14 38.48
CA ALA A 42 5.07 -8.23 39.03
C ALA A 42 6.12 -8.82 39.98
N ALA A 43 7.31 -8.21 39.98
CA ALA A 43 8.06 -7.86 41.19
C ALA A 43 9.14 -6.80 40.89
N ALA A 44 9.13 -5.69 41.63
CA ALA A 44 10.30 -4.83 41.85
C ALA A 44 10.97 -5.29 43.16
N PRO A 45 12.28 -5.01 43.40
CA PRO A 45 12.61 -3.73 44.03
C PRO A 45 14.04 -3.16 43.79
N ALA A 46 14.21 -1.96 44.36
CA ALA A 46 15.40 -1.38 45.00
C ALA A 46 16.45 -0.63 44.15
N ALA A 47 16.68 0.62 44.59
CA ALA A 47 17.63 1.59 44.08
C ALA A 47 19.01 1.44 44.74
N THR A 48 20.06 1.70 43.96
CA THR A 48 21.38 2.14 44.43
C THR A 48 21.92 3.19 43.46
N ALA A 49 22.54 4.22 44.03
CA ALA A 49 22.94 5.46 43.35
C ALA A 49 24.36 5.43 42.78
N ALA A 50 24.53 6.28 41.76
CA ALA A 50 25.73 6.99 41.30
C ALA A 50 26.87 6.20 40.62
N VAL A 51 27.12 6.50 39.33
CA VAL A 51 28.24 7.33 38.85
C VAL A 51 27.83 7.92 37.49
N LYS A 52 28.06 9.22 37.26
CA LYS A 52 27.86 9.90 35.97
C LYS A 52 29.18 9.88 35.18
N PRO A 53 29.29 9.17 34.04
CA PRO A 53 30.35 9.42 33.09
C PRO A 53 30.02 10.67 32.27
N ALA A 54 31.03 11.51 32.06
CA ALA A 54 30.96 12.69 31.22
C ALA A 54 30.43 12.35 29.82
N ALA A 55 29.43 13.10 29.37
CA ALA A 55 28.84 12.96 28.05
C ALA A 55 29.87 13.37 26.99
N ALA A 56 30.37 12.38 26.24
CA ALA A 56 30.92 12.63 24.92
C ALA A 56 29.79 13.21 24.03
N PRO A 57 30.07 14.17 23.14
CA PRO A 57 29.05 14.68 22.25
C PRO A 57 28.57 13.53 21.36
N ALA A 58 27.31 13.12 21.56
CA ALA A 58 26.61 12.25 20.64
C ALA A 58 26.56 12.98 19.30
N ALA A 59 27.38 12.53 18.35
CA ALA A 59 27.23 12.90 16.96
C ALA A 59 25.79 12.59 16.57
N ALA A 60 25.03 13.64 16.28
CA ALA A 60 23.65 13.55 15.88
C ALA A 60 23.55 12.57 14.70
N ALA A 61 22.88 11.45 14.92
CA ALA A 61 22.40 10.63 13.81
C ALA A 61 21.58 11.56 12.90
N PRO A 62 21.79 11.54 11.57
CA PRO A 62 20.96 12.33 10.68
C PRO A 62 19.54 11.79 10.79
N ALA A 63 18.69 12.52 11.52
CA ALA A 63 17.26 12.36 11.44
C ALA A 63 16.91 12.51 9.95
N LEU A 64 16.22 11.52 9.40
CA LEU A 64 15.54 11.69 8.13
C LEU A 64 14.62 12.89 8.30
N SER A 65 15.05 14.03 7.77
CA SER A 65 14.23 15.21 7.67
C SER A 65 12.97 14.76 6.94
N ALA A 66 11.83 14.84 7.64
CA ALA A 66 10.53 14.65 7.04
C ALA A 66 10.33 15.80 6.05
N ALA A 67 10.93 15.65 4.86
CA ALA A 67 10.58 16.47 3.73
C ALA A 67 9.08 16.27 3.55
N THR A 68 8.31 17.34 3.74
CA THR A 68 6.92 17.38 3.30
C THR A 68 6.97 17.18 1.80
N VAL A 69 6.85 15.93 1.34
CA VAL A 69 6.82 15.66 -0.08
C VAL A 69 5.42 16.04 -0.55
N ALA A 70 5.35 17.15 -1.28
CA ALA A 70 4.15 17.48 -2.03
C ALA A 70 3.85 16.30 -2.98
N ALA A 71 2.58 15.88 -3.02
CA ALA A 71 2.13 14.89 -3.98
C ALA A 71 2.62 15.29 -5.39
N PRO A 72 3.14 14.34 -6.20
CA PRO A 72 3.61 14.67 -7.53
C PRO A 72 2.48 15.34 -8.30
N ALA A 73 2.72 16.56 -8.81
CA ALA A 73 1.85 17.15 -9.80
C ALA A 73 1.77 16.18 -11.00
N GLY A 74 0.58 16.07 -11.60
CA GLY A 74 0.38 15.21 -12.76
C GLY A 74 1.48 15.46 -13.80
N GLY A 75 2.16 14.38 -14.21
CA GLY A 75 3.30 14.46 -15.14
C GLY A 75 4.67 14.18 -14.53
N ALA A 76 4.78 14.01 -13.20
CA ALA A 76 6.03 13.52 -12.61
C ALA A 76 6.38 12.11 -13.13
N ARG A 77 7.68 11.81 -13.25
CA ARG A 77 8.16 10.48 -13.62
C ARG A 77 7.87 9.50 -12.48
N ALA A 78 7.40 8.31 -12.82
CA ALA A 78 7.14 7.27 -11.84
C ALA A 78 8.43 6.83 -11.11
N PRO A 79 8.39 6.61 -9.78
CA PRO A 79 9.55 6.17 -9.00
C PRO A 79 10.25 4.91 -9.54
N TRP A 80 9.47 3.94 -10.03
CA TRP A 80 9.95 2.68 -10.63
C TRP A 80 10.47 2.81 -12.08
N GLN A 81 10.37 3.99 -12.71
CA GLN A 81 11.07 4.28 -13.96
C GLN A 81 12.54 4.66 -13.72
N GLY A 82 12.91 4.98 -12.47
CA GLY A 82 14.31 5.21 -12.08
C GLY A 82 15.20 3.96 -12.26
N ALA A 83 16.48 4.11 -11.91
CA ALA A 83 17.39 2.97 -11.88
C ALA A 83 16.81 1.86 -10.99
N SER A 84 16.79 0.64 -11.53
CA SER A 84 16.40 -0.53 -10.73
C SER A 84 17.44 -0.78 -9.65
N VAL A 85 16.99 -1.24 -8.49
CA VAL A 85 17.87 -1.59 -7.38
C VAL A 85 18.28 -3.05 -7.47
N SER A 86 19.49 -3.35 -7.00
CA SER A 86 19.98 -4.74 -6.94
C SER A 86 19.17 -5.54 -5.93
N ALA A 87 18.95 -6.82 -6.20
CA ALA A 87 18.27 -7.73 -5.28
C ALA A 87 18.98 -7.84 -3.91
N GLN A 88 20.29 -7.62 -3.88
CA GLN A 88 21.11 -7.63 -2.66
C GLN A 88 20.94 -6.34 -1.83
N SER A 89 20.45 -5.26 -2.42
CA SER A 89 20.20 -3.99 -1.73
C SER A 89 18.83 -3.89 -1.07
N VAL A 90 17.99 -4.93 -1.18
CA VAL A 90 16.67 -5.00 -0.56
C VAL A 90 16.58 -6.26 0.31
N PRO A 91 15.66 -6.30 1.30
CA PRO A 91 15.44 -7.51 2.08
C PRO A 91 15.17 -8.73 1.19
N ALA A 92 15.90 -9.82 1.42
CA ALA A 92 15.86 -11.03 0.56
C ALA A 92 14.44 -11.61 0.38
N VAL A 93 13.54 -11.35 1.32
CA VAL A 93 12.14 -11.78 1.27
C VAL A 93 11.38 -11.24 0.05
N TYR A 94 11.73 -10.06 -0.48
CA TYR A 94 11.09 -9.53 -1.69
C TYR A 94 11.24 -10.48 -2.87
N LEU A 95 12.49 -10.84 -3.21
CA LEU A 95 12.75 -11.71 -4.35
C LEU A 95 12.31 -13.15 -4.06
N ALA A 96 12.44 -13.61 -2.81
CA ALA A 96 12.02 -14.95 -2.42
C ALA A 96 10.51 -15.17 -2.57
N GLU A 97 9.68 -14.20 -2.19
CA GLU A 97 8.23 -14.30 -2.33
C GLU A 97 7.77 -13.98 -3.75
N TRP A 98 8.36 -12.97 -4.41
CA TRP A 98 8.06 -12.67 -5.82
C TRP A 98 8.32 -13.88 -6.74
N LYS A 99 9.41 -14.63 -6.52
CA LYS A 99 9.71 -15.85 -7.28
C LYS A 99 8.61 -16.90 -7.19
N LYS A 100 7.73 -16.87 -6.18
CA LYS A 100 6.63 -17.82 -6.02
C LYS A 100 5.36 -17.38 -6.74
N ALA A 101 5.27 -16.11 -7.14
CA ALA A 101 4.08 -15.56 -7.77
C ALA A 101 3.88 -16.14 -9.19
N LYS A 102 2.63 -16.52 -9.49
CA LYS A 102 2.25 -17.12 -10.78
C LYS A 102 2.39 -16.13 -11.95
N ASN A 103 2.25 -14.84 -11.68
CA ASN A 103 2.32 -13.75 -12.67
C ASN A 103 3.67 -13.03 -12.69
N ARG A 104 4.73 -13.64 -12.12
CA ARG A 104 6.07 -13.03 -12.02
C ARG A 104 6.74 -12.76 -13.37
N ASP A 105 6.30 -13.45 -14.41
CA ASP A 105 6.75 -13.30 -15.80
C ASP A 105 6.35 -11.96 -16.42
N ARG A 106 5.26 -11.36 -15.93
CA ARG A 106 4.73 -10.06 -16.38
C ARG A 106 4.77 -8.97 -15.31
N CYS A 107 4.86 -9.36 -14.03
CA CYS A 107 4.92 -8.44 -12.91
C CYS A 107 6.32 -8.39 -12.32
N ALA A 108 7.00 -7.25 -12.48
CA ALA A 108 8.31 -7.02 -11.87
C ALA A 108 8.18 -6.84 -10.34
N PRO A 109 9.16 -7.29 -9.55
CA PRO A 109 9.16 -7.01 -8.12
C PRO A 109 9.39 -5.51 -7.86
N LEU A 110 8.54 -4.91 -7.02
CA LEU A 110 8.72 -3.56 -6.50
C LEU A 110 9.08 -3.62 -5.01
N ALA A 111 10.02 -2.79 -4.57
CA ALA A 111 10.44 -2.73 -3.17
C ALA A 111 10.35 -1.32 -2.59
N LEU A 112 10.04 -1.25 -1.30
CA LEU A 112 10.05 -0.04 -0.48
C LEU A 112 11.49 0.26 -0.05
N VAL A 113 12.24 0.98 -0.88
CA VAL A 113 13.68 1.19 -0.65
C VAL A 113 13.92 2.13 0.53
N GLY A 114 14.79 1.72 1.45
CA GLY A 114 15.18 2.51 2.61
C GLY A 114 14.24 2.33 3.81
N ALA A 115 13.07 1.72 3.64
CA ALA A 115 12.16 1.42 4.74
C ALA A 115 12.80 0.45 5.74
N GLU A 116 13.64 -0.47 5.28
CA GLU A 116 14.37 -1.43 6.11
C GLU A 116 15.41 -0.80 7.04
N LYS A 117 15.75 0.48 6.83
CA LYS A 117 16.74 1.21 7.65
C LYS A 117 16.12 1.83 8.89
N GLU A 118 14.80 1.89 8.98
CA GLU A 118 14.13 2.38 10.18
C GLU A 118 14.36 1.42 11.35
N ALA A 119 14.87 1.96 12.45
CA ALA A 119 15.25 1.18 13.62
C ALA A 119 14.04 0.45 14.23
N GLY A 120 14.24 -0.81 14.62
CA GLY A 120 13.23 -1.62 15.29
C GLY A 120 12.19 -2.27 14.35
N LEU A 121 12.26 -2.01 13.04
CA LEU A 121 11.41 -2.71 12.08
C LEU A 121 11.86 -4.15 11.83
N LYS A 122 10.88 -5.05 11.72
CA LYS A 122 11.10 -6.43 11.27
C LYS A 122 10.45 -6.63 9.91
N VAL A 123 11.26 -6.98 8.90
CA VAL A 123 10.78 -7.28 7.55
C VAL A 123 10.49 -8.76 7.44
N ARG A 124 9.30 -9.12 6.95
CA ARG A 124 8.91 -10.53 6.79
C ARG A 124 7.96 -10.73 5.62
N ARG A 125 7.71 -11.99 5.29
CA ARG A 125 6.64 -12.35 4.36
C ARG A 125 5.28 -12.02 4.99
N ALA A 126 4.34 -11.65 4.14
CA ALA A 126 2.93 -11.62 4.46
C ALA A 126 2.15 -12.48 3.45
N SER A 127 0.96 -12.93 3.84
CA SER A 127 0.09 -13.69 2.96
C SER A 127 -0.81 -12.74 2.17
N PHE A 128 -0.88 -12.91 0.85
CA PHE A 128 -1.77 -12.15 -0.02
C PHE A 128 -2.28 -13.04 -1.15
N SER A 129 -3.29 -13.87 -0.85
CA SER A 129 -3.93 -14.79 -1.81
C SER A 129 -2.90 -15.52 -2.69
N ASP A 130 -3.07 -15.52 -4.02
CA ASP A 130 -2.17 -16.07 -5.03
C ASP A 130 -0.96 -15.17 -5.39
N GLY A 131 -0.88 -14.01 -4.76
CA GLY A 131 0.18 -13.04 -4.94
C GLY A 131 1.39 -13.27 -4.04
N TRP A 132 2.17 -12.22 -3.86
CA TRP A 132 3.28 -12.15 -2.91
C TRP A 132 3.16 -10.90 -2.06
N ALA A 133 3.64 -10.92 -0.83
CA ALA A 133 3.64 -9.73 0.02
C ALA A 133 4.80 -9.69 1.00
N VAL A 134 5.23 -8.47 1.28
CA VAL A 134 6.26 -8.14 2.28
C VAL A 134 5.68 -7.11 3.24
N ALA A 135 5.77 -7.41 4.54
CA ALA A 135 5.30 -6.54 5.61
C ALA A 135 6.48 -6.11 6.48
N TYR A 136 6.37 -4.88 6.98
CA TYR A 136 7.25 -4.31 7.99
C TYR A 136 6.45 -4.22 9.29
N ASP A 137 6.89 -4.96 10.30
CA ASP A 137 6.34 -4.90 11.65
C ASP A 137 7.12 -3.85 12.46
N ALA A 138 6.41 -2.93 13.10
CA ALA A 138 6.97 -2.07 14.15
C ALA A 138 6.88 -2.78 15.51
N PRO A 139 7.64 -2.35 16.55
CA PRO A 139 7.69 -3.03 17.84
C PRO A 139 6.32 -3.31 18.48
N ASP A 140 5.38 -2.38 18.30
CA ASP A 140 4.01 -2.40 18.84
C ASP A 140 2.95 -2.67 17.77
N GLN A 141 3.34 -2.82 16.51
CA GLN A 141 2.39 -2.92 15.40
C GLN A 141 2.86 -3.90 14.32
N ARG A 142 2.23 -5.09 14.32
CA ARG A 142 2.38 -6.06 13.24
C ARG A 142 1.77 -5.51 11.94
N SER A 143 2.45 -5.72 10.82
CA SER A 143 2.06 -5.22 9.50
C SER A 143 1.82 -3.71 9.49
N ALA A 144 2.65 -2.94 10.23
CA ALA A 144 2.57 -1.49 10.30
C ALA A 144 2.51 -0.85 8.89
N PHE A 145 3.21 -1.43 7.92
CA PHE A 145 3.06 -1.12 6.50
C PHE A 145 3.62 -2.24 5.62
N GLY A 146 3.44 -2.13 4.31
CA GLY A 146 4.06 -3.05 3.36
C GLY A 146 3.53 -2.94 1.95
N ILE A 147 3.91 -3.92 1.13
CA ILE A 147 3.54 -4.02 -0.27
C ILE A 147 3.23 -5.47 -0.66
N ALA A 148 2.27 -5.63 -1.56
CA ALA A 148 1.95 -6.89 -2.22
C ALA A 148 1.88 -6.72 -3.73
N GLY A 149 2.37 -7.71 -4.47
CA GLY A 149 1.92 -7.96 -5.84
C GLY A 149 0.70 -8.86 -5.75
N THR A 150 -0.46 -8.40 -6.20
CA THR A 150 -1.75 -9.01 -5.83
C THR A 150 -2.02 -10.37 -6.48
N GLY A 151 -1.23 -10.76 -7.50
CA GLY A 151 -1.52 -11.92 -8.34
C GLY A 151 -2.60 -11.66 -9.40
N LEU A 152 -3.26 -10.49 -9.36
CA LEU A 152 -4.33 -10.11 -10.26
C LEU A 152 -3.78 -9.29 -11.44
N ASP A 153 -4.37 -9.51 -12.61
CA ASP A 153 -4.20 -8.61 -13.74
C ASP A 153 -5.11 -7.38 -13.55
N ILE A 154 -4.73 -6.25 -14.16
CA ILE A 154 -5.60 -5.07 -14.22
C ILE A 154 -6.84 -5.42 -15.06
N ASP A 155 -8.01 -5.42 -14.44
CA ASP A 155 -9.30 -5.75 -15.07
C ASP A 155 -10.04 -4.53 -15.65
N GLY A 156 -9.45 -3.33 -15.50
CA GLY A 156 -10.01 -2.07 -15.98
C GLY A 156 -11.21 -1.56 -15.16
N LYS A 157 -11.68 -2.29 -14.14
CA LYS A 157 -12.75 -1.83 -13.24
C LYS A 157 -12.25 -0.73 -12.31
N GLY A 158 -10.95 -0.78 -11.99
CA GLY A 158 -10.28 0.18 -11.13
C GLY A 158 -10.72 0.04 -9.66
N TYR A 159 -9.86 0.48 -8.77
CA TYR A 159 -10.19 0.61 -7.35
C TYR A 159 -10.51 2.07 -7.09
N ARG A 160 -11.70 2.34 -6.52
CA ARG A 160 -12.15 3.72 -6.34
C ARG A 160 -11.96 4.17 -4.90
N PHE A 161 -10.93 4.98 -4.69
CA PHE A 161 -10.68 5.68 -3.46
C PHE A 161 -10.76 7.21 -3.68
N PRO A 162 -10.90 8.02 -2.61
CA PRO A 162 -11.01 9.47 -2.74
C PRO A 162 -9.75 10.13 -3.30
N ASN A 163 -8.56 9.57 -3.07
CA ASN A 163 -7.30 10.17 -3.52
C ASN A 163 -6.72 9.39 -4.70
N ASN A 164 -6.08 10.11 -5.62
CA ASN A 164 -5.46 9.53 -6.81
C ASN A 164 -4.14 10.23 -7.12
N LEU A 165 -3.12 9.48 -7.51
CA LEU A 165 -1.91 10.00 -8.15
C LEU A 165 -1.74 9.36 -9.52
N SER A 166 -1.12 10.09 -10.44
CA SER A 166 -0.81 9.61 -11.78
C SER A 166 0.56 10.12 -12.20
N TRP A 167 1.28 9.29 -12.96
CA TRP A 167 2.62 9.57 -13.44
C TRP A 167 2.65 9.67 -14.96
N SER A 168 3.70 10.28 -15.51
CA SER A 168 3.85 10.52 -16.95
C SER A 168 3.97 9.24 -17.80
N ASP A 169 4.28 8.10 -17.19
CA ASP A 169 4.30 6.81 -17.89
C ASP A 169 2.90 6.17 -18.02
N GLY A 170 1.85 6.81 -17.50
CA GLY A 170 0.49 6.31 -17.49
C GLY A 170 0.16 5.42 -16.29
N SER A 171 1.12 5.19 -15.39
CA SER A 171 0.84 4.51 -14.12
C SER A 171 -0.05 5.39 -13.24
N LYS A 172 -0.84 4.75 -12.38
CA LYS A 172 -1.75 5.44 -11.48
C LYS A 172 -1.95 4.66 -10.18
N VAL A 173 -2.23 5.37 -9.11
CA VAL A 173 -2.63 4.79 -7.83
C VAL A 173 -3.92 5.45 -7.37
N SER A 174 -4.87 4.65 -6.91
CA SER A 174 -6.03 5.13 -6.16
C SER A 174 -5.91 4.65 -4.71
N TYR A 175 -6.03 5.57 -3.74
CA TYR A 175 -5.77 5.28 -2.33
C TYR A 175 -6.61 6.09 -1.36
N GLY A 176 -6.82 5.54 -0.17
CA GLY A 176 -7.60 6.18 0.90
C GLY A 176 -7.61 5.32 2.15
N LEU A 177 -8.58 5.58 3.04
CA LEU A 177 -8.72 4.82 4.27
C LEU A 177 -8.96 3.34 3.97
N GLU A 178 -8.20 2.49 4.64
CA GLU A 178 -8.40 1.04 4.59
C GLU A 178 -9.81 0.70 5.06
N GLY A 179 -10.53 -0.13 4.29
CA GLY A 179 -11.92 -0.47 4.54
C GLY A 179 -12.91 0.71 4.46
N GLY A 180 -12.45 1.90 4.06
CA GLY A 180 -13.23 3.14 4.05
C GLY A 180 -13.39 3.81 5.42
N THR A 181 -12.90 3.18 6.50
CA THR A 181 -13.09 3.66 7.88
C THR A 181 -11.78 3.90 8.63
N GLY A 182 -10.65 3.36 8.16
CA GLY A 182 -9.34 3.59 8.78
C GLY A 182 -9.11 2.81 10.07
N PRO A 183 -8.06 3.17 10.86
CA PRO A 183 -7.21 4.37 10.71
C PRO A 183 -6.10 4.24 9.64
N GLY A 184 -5.84 3.03 9.15
CA GLY A 184 -4.85 2.78 8.13
C GLY A 184 -5.23 3.33 6.75
N TYR A 185 -4.23 3.44 5.89
CA TYR A 185 -4.36 3.83 4.49
C TYR A 185 -3.89 2.69 3.59
N LEU A 186 -4.55 2.57 2.44
CA LEU A 186 -4.26 1.55 1.44
C LEU A 186 -4.38 2.15 0.05
N GLY A 187 -3.52 1.73 -0.85
CA GLY A 187 -3.51 2.12 -2.25
C GLY A 187 -3.37 0.93 -3.18
N TYR A 188 -4.09 1.00 -4.30
CA TYR A 188 -3.93 0.09 -5.43
C TYR A 188 -3.19 0.80 -6.54
N LEU A 189 -1.99 0.30 -6.83
CA LEU A 189 -1.09 0.85 -7.85
C LEU A 189 -1.17 -0.02 -9.11
N GLU A 190 -1.52 0.63 -10.22
CA GLU A 190 -1.45 0.10 -11.57
C GLU A 190 -0.16 0.62 -12.23
N VAL A 191 0.76 -0.29 -12.56
CA VAL A 191 2.03 0.06 -13.22
C VAL A 191 1.89 -0.11 -14.73
N ALA A 192 2.13 0.98 -15.45
CA ALA A 192 2.10 0.98 -16.91
C ALA A 192 3.09 -0.04 -17.50
N GLY A 193 2.64 -0.72 -18.55
CA GLY A 193 3.43 -1.73 -19.26
C GLY A 193 3.53 -3.10 -18.58
N GLN A 194 3.02 -3.29 -17.34
CA GLN A 194 3.10 -4.58 -16.65
C GLN A 194 1.75 -5.31 -16.53
N ARG A 195 0.60 -4.66 -16.75
CA ARG A 195 -0.75 -5.20 -16.46
C ARG A 195 -0.91 -5.69 -15.01
N CYS A 196 -0.05 -5.23 -14.10
CA CYS A 196 0.02 -5.70 -12.73
C CYS A 196 -0.61 -4.73 -11.75
N LEU A 197 -1.31 -5.30 -10.79
CA LEU A 197 -1.88 -4.59 -9.67
C LEU A 197 -1.05 -4.85 -8.41
N TYR A 198 -0.58 -3.77 -7.80
CA TYR A 198 0.10 -3.78 -6.51
C TYR A 198 -0.81 -3.20 -5.43
N ASN A 199 -0.69 -3.71 -4.22
CA ASN A 199 -1.35 -3.18 -3.04
C ASN A 199 -0.28 -2.65 -2.09
N ILE A 200 -0.41 -1.39 -1.66
CA ILE A 200 0.48 -0.77 -0.69
C ILE A 200 -0.38 -0.35 0.49
N TRP A 201 0.02 -0.67 1.71
CA TRP A 201 -0.72 -0.29 2.91
C TRP A 201 0.19 0.35 3.95
N SER A 202 -0.42 1.16 4.80
CA SER A 202 0.22 1.86 5.90
C SER A 202 -0.78 2.11 7.01
N ALA A 203 -0.59 1.44 8.14
CA ALA A 203 -1.35 1.69 9.35
C ALA A 203 -0.96 3.02 10.04
N ARG A 204 0.10 3.69 9.56
CA ARG A 204 0.60 4.99 10.03
C ARG A 204 -0.06 6.20 9.34
N GLY A 205 -1.05 5.95 8.50
CA GLY A 205 -1.84 7.00 7.85
C GLY A 205 -1.34 7.45 6.47
N GLN A 206 -2.01 8.47 5.95
CA GLN A 206 -1.88 8.93 4.55
C GLN A 206 -0.48 9.37 4.17
N LYS A 207 0.12 10.30 4.92
CA LYS A 207 1.44 10.85 4.61
C LYS A 207 2.52 9.76 4.54
N HIS A 208 2.41 8.76 5.41
CA HIS A 208 3.33 7.64 5.40
C HIS A 208 3.09 6.77 4.15
N LEU A 209 1.84 6.48 3.76
CA LEU A 209 1.54 5.78 2.51
C LEU A 209 2.13 6.50 1.29
N GLU A 210 1.97 7.82 1.20
CA GLU A 210 2.49 8.63 0.10
C GLU A 210 4.03 8.60 0.03
N SER A 211 4.70 8.65 1.19
CA SER A 211 6.15 8.45 1.28
C SER A 211 6.58 7.06 0.76
N LEU A 212 5.85 6.01 1.14
CA LEU A 212 6.10 4.65 0.65
C LEU A 212 5.94 4.55 -0.88
N LEU A 213 4.93 5.19 -1.46
CA LEU A 213 4.73 5.20 -2.91
C LEU A 213 5.92 5.83 -3.66
N LEU A 214 6.53 6.87 -3.09
CA LEU A 214 7.69 7.56 -3.66
C LEU A 214 9.00 6.80 -3.50
N SER A 215 9.10 5.93 -2.49
CA SER A 215 10.27 5.08 -2.24
C SER A 215 10.31 3.83 -3.12
N LEU A 216 9.22 3.51 -3.83
CA LEU A 216 9.15 2.32 -4.69
C LEU A 216 10.22 2.33 -5.78
N ARG A 217 10.93 1.21 -5.92
CA ARG A 217 11.84 0.94 -7.04
C ARG A 217 11.62 -0.48 -7.57
N LYS A 218 11.86 -0.68 -8.87
CA LYS A 218 11.97 -2.02 -9.44
C LYS A 218 13.19 -2.71 -8.86
N VAL A 219 13.05 -3.98 -8.50
CA VAL A 219 14.17 -4.83 -8.10
C VAL A 219 14.64 -5.60 -9.32
N GLN A 220 15.95 -5.66 -9.52
CA GLN A 220 16.56 -6.47 -10.58
C GLN A 220 16.24 -7.95 -10.37
N THR A 221 15.77 -8.59 -11.43
CA THR A 221 15.49 -10.02 -11.47
C THR A 221 16.60 -10.74 -12.24
N PRO A 222 16.98 -11.97 -11.84
CA PRO A 222 17.87 -12.82 -12.61
C PRO A 222 17.31 -13.15 -14.01
#